data_AF-A0A1G5SB09-F1
#
_entry.id   AF-A0A1G5SB09-F1
#
_cell.length_a   1.000
_cell.length_b   1.000
_cell.length_c   1.000
_cell.angle_alpha   90.00
_cell.angle_beta   90.00
_cell.angle_gamma   90.00
#
_symmetry.space_group_name_H-M   'P 1'
#
loop_
_entity.id
_entity.type
_entity.pdbx_description
1 polymer ?
#
loop_
_entity_poly.entity_id
_entity_poly.type
_entity_poly.pdbx_seq_one_letter_code
_entity_poly.pdbx_strand_id
1 'polypeptide(L)'
;MAGIKVKEMGCRWVSCGKRGVLNFHWKCMMAPPRIIDYIVVHELCHFHHRNHSDAFWNEVDKVLPDWRERKECSVNAGQVWISERQFEDNTAM
;
A
#
# COMPACT_ATOMS: atom_id res chain seq x y z
N MET A 1 -1.60 19.86 4.15
CA MET A 1 -0.21 19.63 4.56
C MET A 1 0.05 18.15 4.39
N ALA A 2 1.02 17.80 3.54
CA ALA A 2 1.44 16.42 3.36
C ALA A 2 2.19 15.93 4.61
N GLY A 3 2.07 14.65 4.94
CA GLY A 3 2.74 14.10 6.12
C GLY A 3 2.60 12.59 6.23
N ILE A 4 3.48 11.99 7.03
CA ILE A 4 3.52 10.54 7.27
C ILE A 4 3.24 10.31 8.75
N LYS A 5 2.35 9.35 9.05
CA LYS A 5 2.02 8.94 10.42
C LYS A 5 2.12 7.42 10.53
N VAL A 6 2.69 6.95 11.63
CA VAL A 6 2.67 5.53 12.01
C VAL A 6 1.78 5.39 13.25
N LYS A 7 0.79 4.49 13.20
CA LYS A 7 -0.16 4.28 14.31
C LYS A 7 -0.71 2.86 14.31
N GLU A 8 -1.42 2.47 15.36
CA GLU A 8 -2.26 1.26 15.37
C GLU A 8 -3.49 1.50 14.48
N MET A 9 -3.81 0.57 13.58
CA MET A 9 -4.89 0.73 12.60
C MET A 9 -5.81 -0.50 12.47
N GLY A 10 -5.70 -1.48 13.39
CA GLY A 10 -6.56 -2.67 13.40
C GLY A 10 -6.34 -3.52 12.15
N CYS A 11 -7.40 -3.73 11.36
CA CYS A 11 -7.30 -4.47 10.10
C CYS A 11 -6.73 -3.65 8.94
N ARG A 12 -6.62 -2.31 9.09
CA ARG A 12 -6.13 -1.45 8.02
C ARG A 12 -4.62 -1.35 8.01
N TRP A 13 -4.02 -1.57 6.86
CA TRP A 13 -2.57 -1.53 6.69
C TRP A 13 -2.07 -0.12 6.42
N VAL A 14 -2.64 0.56 5.43
CA VAL A 14 -2.27 1.94 5.07
C VAL A 14 -3.51 2.74 4.70
N SER A 15 -3.45 4.07 4.77
CA SER A 15 -4.46 4.93 4.14
C SER A 15 -3.91 6.29 3.73
N CYS A 16 -4.35 6.76 2.56
CA CYS A 16 -4.07 8.10 2.05
C CYS A 16 -5.26 9.05 2.30
N GLY A 17 -5.09 10.01 3.21
CA GLY A 17 -6.12 11.01 3.46
C GLY A 17 -6.23 12.05 2.33
N LYS A 18 -7.40 12.68 2.17
CA LYS A 18 -7.67 13.72 1.15
C LYS A 18 -6.64 14.87 1.12
N ARG A 19 -6.01 15.18 2.26
CA ARG A 19 -4.98 16.23 2.42
C ARG A 19 -3.54 15.77 2.15
N GLY A 20 -3.35 14.55 1.63
CA GLY A 20 -2.03 13.97 1.34
C GLY A 20 -1.29 13.46 2.58
N VAL A 21 -2.04 13.00 3.59
CA VAL A 21 -1.45 12.39 4.81
C VAL A 21 -1.51 10.89 4.66
N LEU A 22 -0.35 10.23 4.62
CA LEU A 22 -0.22 8.79 4.62
C LEU A 22 -0.19 8.26 6.05
N ASN A 23 -1.05 7.30 6.35
CA ASN A 23 -1.10 6.65 7.65
C ASN A 23 -0.70 5.19 7.47
N PHE A 24 0.36 4.75 8.12
CA PHE A 24 0.82 3.37 8.10
C PHE A 24 0.52 2.68 9.43
N HIS A 25 0.05 1.44 9.37
CA HIS A 25 0.05 0.56 10.53
C HIS A 25 1.50 0.18 10.86
N TRP A 26 1.88 0.22 12.14
CA TRP A 26 3.24 -0.18 12.54
C TRP A 26 3.64 -1.60 12.08
N LYS A 27 2.67 -2.52 11.92
CA LYS A 27 2.90 -3.89 11.43
C LYS A 27 3.42 -3.93 9.99
N CYS A 28 3.27 -2.86 9.20
CA CYS A 28 3.86 -2.77 7.86
C CYS A 28 5.38 -2.92 7.90
N MET A 29 6.03 -2.53 9.00
CA MET A 29 7.49 -2.69 9.16
C MET A 29 7.93 -4.15 9.29
N MET A 30 7.00 -5.08 9.52
CA MET A 30 7.28 -6.51 9.58
C MET A 30 7.18 -7.17 8.19
N ALA A 31 6.71 -6.45 7.17
CA ALA A 31 6.65 -6.96 5.81
C ALA A 31 8.06 -6.97 5.19
N PRO A 32 8.34 -7.88 4.25
CA PRO A 32 9.60 -7.85 3.49
C PRO A 32 9.79 -6.48 2.80
N PRO A 33 11.03 -5.97 2.69
CA PRO A 33 11.30 -4.66 2.09
C PRO A 33 10.65 -4.44 0.72
N ARG A 34 10.64 -5.48 -0.13
CA ARG A 34 10.00 -5.43 -1.46
C ARG A 34 8.50 -5.13 -1.41
N ILE A 35 7.81 -5.62 -0.37
CA ILE A 35 6.39 -5.37 -0.15
C ILE A 35 6.19 -3.96 0.39
N ILE A 36 7.09 -3.48 1.25
CA ILE A 36 7.06 -2.08 1.72
C ILE A 36 7.19 -1.11 0.54
N ASP A 37 8.10 -1.36 -0.41
CA ASP A 37 8.23 -0.54 -1.62
C ASP A 37 6.92 -0.49 -2.41
N TYR A 38 6.28 -1.64 -2.62
CA TYR A 38 4.99 -1.75 -3.30
C TYR A 38 3.92 -0.91 -2.61
N ILE A 39 3.81 -1.04 -1.28
CA ILE A 39 2.86 -0.29 -0.46
C ILE A 39 3.09 1.22 -0.59
N VAL A 40 4.34 1.68 -0.50
CA VAL A 40 4.66 3.11 -0.58
C VAL A 40 4.33 3.67 -1.95
N VAL A 41 4.72 3.00 -3.03
CA VAL A 41 4.44 3.45 -4.40
C VAL A 41 2.94 3.48 -4.66
N HIS A 42 2.19 2.46 -4.23
CA HIS A 42 0.73 2.39 -4.34
C HIS A 42 0.06 3.63 -3.74
N GLU A 43 0.45 3.99 -2.52
CA GLU A 43 -0.14 5.10 -1.77
C GLU A 43 0.26 6.47 -2.32
N LEU A 44 1.46 6.59 -2.87
CA LEU A 44 1.89 7.79 -3.60
C LEU A 44 1.11 7.95 -4.91
N CYS A 45 0.81 6.86 -5.62
CA CYS A 45 -0.01 6.93 -6.84
C CYS A 45 -1.42 7.46 -6.56
N HIS A 46 -1.94 7.29 -5.34
CA HIS A 46 -3.22 7.91 -4.91
C HIS A 46 -3.22 9.44 -4.85
N PHE A 47 -2.07 10.10 -4.96
CA PHE A 47 -2.01 11.55 -5.15
C PHE A 47 -2.44 11.97 -6.56
N HIS A 48 -2.19 11.12 -7.56
CA HIS A 48 -2.54 11.35 -8.96
C HIS A 48 -3.89 10.71 -9.32
N HIS A 49 -4.12 9.48 -8.87
CA HIS A 49 -5.29 8.68 -9.22
C HIS A 49 -5.96 8.12 -7.96
N ARG A 50 -7.13 8.66 -7.60
CA ARG A 50 -7.84 8.30 -6.36
C ARG A 50 -8.48 6.92 -6.36
N ASN A 51 -8.56 6.27 -7.52
CA ASN A 51 -9.12 4.94 -7.72
C ASN A 51 -8.10 4.02 -8.39
N HIS A 52 -8.25 2.71 -8.26
CA HIS A 52 -7.42 1.70 -8.91
C HIS A 52 -7.78 1.49 -10.38
N SER A 53 -7.93 2.58 -11.13
CA SER A 53 -8.19 2.54 -12.58
C SER A 53 -6.93 2.12 -13.36
N ASP A 54 -7.06 1.84 -14.66
CA ASP A 54 -5.91 1.54 -15.52
C ASP A 54 -4.85 2.65 -15.48
N ALA A 55 -5.28 3.91 -15.35
CA ALA A 55 -4.36 5.05 -15.20
C ALA A 55 -3.53 4.96 -13.91
N PHE A 56 -4.13 4.49 -12.80
CA PHE A 56 -3.41 4.25 -11.55
C PHE A 56 -2.36 3.14 -11.73
N TRP A 57 -2.74 2.01 -12.30
CA TRP A 57 -1.81 0.89 -12.48
C TRP A 57 -0.69 1.22 -13.47
N ASN A 58 -0.98 2.00 -14.51
CA ASN A 58 0.05 2.54 -15.40
C ASN A 58 1.04 3.46 -14.68
N GLU A 59 0.60 4.21 -13.66
CA GLU A 59 1.49 5.04 -12.85
C GLU A 59 2.37 4.21 -11.91
N VAL A 60 1.80 3.16 -11.30
CA VAL A 60 2.55 2.19 -10.50
C VAL A 60 3.62 1.49 -11.36
N ASP A 61 3.24 1.04 -12.55
CA ASP A 61 4.09 0.29 -13.48
C ASP A 61 5.35 1.07 -13.91
N LYS A 62 5.25 2.40 -14.03
CA LYS A 62 6.40 3.27 -14.34
C LYS A 62 7.49 3.22 -13.28
N VAL A 63 7.14 2.97 -12.03
CA VAL A 63 8.06 3.01 -10.88
C VAL A 63 8.45 1.60 -10.43
N LEU A 64 7.49 0.67 -10.43
CA LEU A 64 7.66 -0.73 -10.03
C LEU A 64 7.11 -1.65 -11.12
N PRO A 65 7.85 -1.95 -12.20
CA PRO A 65 7.37 -2.81 -13.28
C PRO A 65 7.03 -4.25 -12.82
N ASP A 66 7.63 -4.70 -11.72
CA ASP A 66 7.39 -6.00 -11.09
C ASP A 66 6.25 -5.96 -10.04
N TRP A 67 5.41 -4.91 -10.04
CA TRP A 67 4.36 -4.72 -9.02
C TRP A 67 3.36 -5.87 -8.97
N ARG A 68 3.10 -6.56 -10.09
CA ARG A 68 2.17 -7.70 -10.14
C ARG A 68 2.67 -8.87 -9.30
N GLU A 69 3.96 -9.19 -9.41
CA GLU A 69 4.61 -10.24 -8.61
C GLU A 69 4.62 -9.87 -7.12
N ARG A 70 4.88 -8.59 -6.81
CA ARG A 70 4.87 -8.07 -5.44
C ARG A 70 3.47 -8.06 -4.84
N LYS A 71 2.45 -7.80 -5.66
CA LYS A 71 1.03 -7.80 -5.28
C LYS A 71 0.54 -9.22 -4.97
N GLU A 72 0.93 -10.19 -5.77
CA GLU A 72 0.54 -11.61 -5.59
C GLU A 72 1.31 -12.32 -4.46
N CYS A 73 2.38 -11.69 -3.96
CA CYS A 73 3.25 -12.28 -2.95
C CYS A 73 2.50 -12.51 -1.63
N SER A 74 2.14 -13.77 -1.38
CA SER A 74 1.67 -14.24 -0.09
C SER A 74 2.88 -14.59 0.79
N VAL A 75 3.20 -13.73 1.76
CA VAL A 75 4.27 -14.02 2.71
C VAL A 75 3.73 -15.01 3.76
N ASN A 76 4.15 -16.28 3.66
CA ASN A 76 3.78 -17.30 4.63
C ASN A 76 5.03 -17.84 5.34
N ALA A 77 5.37 -17.22 6.46
CA ALA A 77 6.36 -17.68 7.43
C ALA A 77 6.19 -16.92 8.76
N GLY A 78 5.07 -17.11 9.47
CA GLY A 78 4.83 -16.49 10.79
C GLY A 78 4.80 -14.95 10.82
N GLN A 79 4.95 -14.29 9.68
CA GLN A 79 4.96 -12.84 9.51
C GLN A 79 3.89 -12.46 8.50
N VAL A 80 2.78 -11.95 9.02
CA VAL A 80 1.78 -11.11 8.36
C VAL A 80 1.22 -11.64 7.02
N TRP A 81 -0.03 -12.11 7.09
CA TRP A 81 -0.88 -12.33 5.92
C TRP A 81 -1.40 -10.98 5.40
N ILE A 82 -0.80 -10.46 4.32
CA ILE A 82 -1.43 -9.40 3.52
C ILE A 82 -2.02 -10.08 2.29
N SER A 83 -3.29 -10.51 2.37
CA SER A 83 -4.01 -10.92 1.16
C SER A 83 -4.45 -9.67 0.38
N GLU A 84 -4.44 -9.74 -0.95
CA GLU A 84 -4.88 -8.67 -1.88
C GLU A 84 -6.18 -8.01 -1.42
N ARG A 85 -7.18 -8.83 -1.07
CA ARG A 85 -8.49 -8.39 -0.56
C ARG A 85 -8.37 -7.62 0.76
N GLN A 86 -7.52 -8.06 1.68
CA GLN A 86 -7.30 -7.35 2.94
C GLN A 86 -6.45 -6.09 2.81
N PHE A 87 -5.70 -5.92 1.72
CA PHE A 87 -4.94 -4.69 1.47
C PHE A 87 -5.81 -3.66 0.77
N GLU A 88 -6.36 -3.99 -0.40
CA GLU A 88 -7.14 -3.06 -1.24
C GLU A 88 -8.45 -2.61 -0.57
N ASP A 89 -9.18 -3.51 0.11
CA ASP A 89 -10.43 -3.16 0.82
C ASP A 89 -10.17 -2.31 2.08
N ASN A 90 -8.93 -2.26 2.55
CA ASN A 90 -8.53 -1.55 3.77
C ASN A 90 -7.64 -0.33 3.53
N THR A 91 -7.13 -0.14 2.30
CA THR A 91 -6.42 1.07 1.86
C THR A 91 -7.34 2.05 1.13
N ALA A 92 -8.48 1.59 0.62
CA ALA A 92 -9.52 2.46 0.06
C ALA A 92 -10.08 3.45 1.10
N MET A 93 -10.24 4.71 0.68
CA MET A 93 -10.65 5.86 1.50
C MET A 93 -11.96 5.68 2.27
#